data_AF-A0A484ZT98-F1
#
_entry.id   AF-A0A484ZT98-F1
#
_cell.length_a   1.000
_cell.length_b   1.000
_cell.length_c   1.000
_cell.angle_alpha   90.00
_cell.angle_beta   90.00
_cell.angle_gamma   90.00
#
_symmetry.space_group_name_H-M   'P 1'
#
loop_
_entity.id
_entity.type
_entity.pdbx_description
1 polymer ?
#
loop_
_entity_poly.entity_id
_entity_poly.type
_entity_poly.pdbx_seq_one_letter_code
_entity_poly.pdbx_strand_id
1 'polypeptide(L)'
;MKHTIAQREKGGRYVFLVKVATSEEWWPGEKADHIAFIRGRIPFDLPAWFSPANKRQEVTTASFGIAVMIFDKTWTGSPISYLSRDVLLNREWN
;
A
#
# COMPACT_ATOMS: atom_id res chain seq x y z
N MET A 1 -7.78 8.01 -9.05
CA MET A 1 -8.71 6.86 -9.12
C MET A 1 -10.15 7.22 -9.53
N LYS A 2 -10.38 8.17 -10.45
CA LYS A 2 -11.75 8.60 -10.83
C LYS A 2 -12.59 7.46 -11.45
N HIS A 3 -11.98 6.66 -12.33
CA HIS A 3 -12.64 5.52 -12.96
C HIS A 3 -13.04 4.46 -11.93
N THR A 4 -12.14 4.09 -11.02
CA THR A 4 -12.41 3.16 -9.91
C THR A 4 -13.64 3.58 -9.11
N ILE A 5 -13.71 4.86 -8.72
CA ILE A 5 -14.84 5.39 -7.94
C ILE A 5 -16.14 5.27 -8.74
N ALA A 6 -16.13 5.66 -10.02
CA ALA A 6 -17.30 5.57 -10.88
C ALA A 6 -17.78 4.11 -11.06
N GLN A 7 -16.86 3.14 -11.13
CA GLN A 7 -17.20 1.73 -11.22
C GLN A 7 -17.66 1.16 -9.88
N ARG A 8 -17.07 1.61 -8.77
CA ARG A 8 -17.51 1.27 -7.41
C ARG A 8 -18.97 1.66 -7.18
N GLU A 9 -19.38 2.85 -7.65
CA GLU A 9 -20.80 3.26 -7.55
C GLU A 9 -21.75 2.35 -8.34
N LYS A 10 -21.25 1.67 -9.38
CA LYS A 10 -22.00 0.67 -10.15
C LYS A 10 -21.91 -0.74 -9.54
N GLY A 11 -21.35 -0.89 -8.35
CA GLY A 11 -21.16 -2.17 -7.67
C GLY A 11 -19.85 -2.89 -8.00
N GLY A 12 -18.94 -2.26 -8.76
CA GLY A 12 -17.62 -2.82 -9.02
C GLY A 12 -16.78 -2.90 -7.74
N ARG A 13 -15.99 -3.96 -7.60
CA ARG A 13 -15.12 -4.20 -6.45
C ARG A 13 -13.66 -4.15 -6.88
N TYR A 14 -12.85 -3.33 -6.21
CA TYR A 14 -11.46 -3.11 -6.58
C TYR A 14 -10.55 -3.12 -5.37
N VAL A 15 -9.33 -3.63 -5.59
CA VAL A 15 -8.26 -3.63 -4.59
C VAL A 15 -7.03 -2.98 -5.20
N PHE A 16 -6.41 -2.06 -4.47
CA PHE A 16 -5.16 -1.42 -4.86
C PHE A 16 -4.12 -1.58 -3.76
N LEU A 17 -2.88 -1.86 -4.16
CA LEU A 17 -1.71 -1.70 -3.30
C LEU A 17 -1.06 -0.36 -3.65
N VAL A 18 -1.02 0.55 -2.70
CA VAL A 18 -0.53 1.91 -2.93
C VAL A 18 0.56 2.27 -1.93
N LYS A 19 1.54 3.03 -2.42
CA LYS A 19 2.46 3.77 -1.58
C LYS A 19 1.71 4.96 -0.95
N VAL A 20 1.90 5.16 0.35
CA VAL A 20 1.22 6.22 1.11
C VAL A 20 2.20 7.06 1.91
N ALA A 21 1.93 8.36 2.02
CA ALA A 21 2.57 9.28 2.93
C ALA A 21 1.54 9.64 4.02
N THR A 22 1.68 9.06 5.21
CA THR A 22 0.66 9.15 6.28
C THR A 22 0.59 10.51 6.96
N SER A 23 1.52 11.43 6.66
CA SER A 23 1.61 12.76 7.27
C SER A 23 0.86 13.87 6.52
N GLU A 24 0.31 13.58 5.34
CA GLU A 24 -0.40 14.55 4.51
C GLU A 24 -1.75 14.00 4.05
N GLU A 25 -2.69 14.88 3.71
CA GLU A 25 -3.95 14.50 3.06
C GLU A 25 -3.61 13.84 1.72
N TRP A 26 -3.88 12.53 1.60
CA TRP A 26 -3.46 11.74 0.45
C TRP A 26 -4.67 11.21 -0.30
N TRP A 27 -4.72 11.54 -1.59
CA TRP A 27 -5.79 11.11 -2.47
C TRP A 27 -5.55 9.67 -2.97
N PRO A 28 -6.53 8.75 -2.89
CA PRO A 28 -7.94 8.92 -2.55
C PRO A 28 -8.33 8.26 -1.21
N GLY A 29 -7.53 8.42 -0.15
CA GLY A 29 -7.72 7.73 1.12
C GLY A 29 -9.16 7.78 1.64
N GLU A 30 -9.80 8.95 1.58
CA GLU A 30 -11.17 9.17 2.07
C GLU A 30 -12.27 8.40 1.31
N LYS A 31 -11.97 7.88 0.12
CA LYS A 31 -12.96 7.26 -0.78
C LYS A 31 -12.90 5.74 -0.79
N ALA A 32 -11.91 5.14 -0.13
CA ALA A 32 -11.87 3.70 0.06
C ALA A 32 -12.85 3.28 1.15
N ASP A 33 -13.49 2.13 0.95
CA ASP A 33 -14.33 1.49 1.98
C ASP A 33 -13.49 0.86 3.08
N HIS A 34 -12.29 0.42 2.72
CA HIS A 34 -11.33 -0.11 3.64
C HIS A 34 -9.91 0.32 3.26
N ILE A 35 -9.13 0.68 4.28
CA ILE A 35 -7.69 0.92 4.16
C ILE A 35 -6.98 0.03 5.19
N ALA A 36 -6.15 -0.90 4.70
CA ALA A 36 -5.28 -1.69 5.54
C ALA A 36 -3.84 -1.18 5.42
N PHE A 37 -3.32 -0.52 6.46
CA PHE A 37 -1.93 -0.08 6.47
C PHE A 37 -1.00 -1.26 6.74
N ILE A 38 0.04 -1.41 5.93
CA ILE A 38 1.04 -2.46 6.11
C ILE A 38 2.13 -1.95 7.05
N ARG A 39 2.23 -2.59 8.22
CA ARG A 39 3.29 -2.41 9.21
C ARG A 39 4.54 -3.18 8.78
N GLY A 40 5.69 -2.60 9.09
CA GLY A 40 6.97 -3.04 8.55
C GLY A 40 7.34 -2.19 7.33
N ARG A 41 8.50 -1.54 7.41
CA ARG A 41 9.02 -0.73 6.30
C ARG A 41 9.35 -1.66 5.14
N ILE A 42 8.88 -1.34 3.94
CA ILE A 42 9.30 -2.04 2.73
C ILE A 42 10.54 -1.29 2.18
N PRO A 43 11.73 -1.91 2.24
CA PRO A 43 12.94 -1.29 1.70
C PRO A 43 12.91 -1.30 0.17
N PHE A 44 13.75 -0.46 -0.42
CA PHE A 44 14.04 -0.51 -1.85
C PHE A 44 15.30 -1.33 -2.08
N ASP A 45 15.18 -2.45 -2.79
CA ASP A 45 16.37 -3.15 -3.26
C ASP A 45 17.08 -2.28 -4.30
N LEU A 46 18.38 -2.10 -4.14
CA LEU A 46 19.16 -1.36 -5.12
C LEU A 46 19.18 -2.17 -6.43
N PRO A 47 18.82 -1.55 -7.57
CA PRO A 47 18.85 -2.26 -8.84
C PRO A 47 20.28 -2.62 -9.20
N ALA A 48 20.48 -3.72 -9.93
CA ALA A 48 21.81 -4.23 -10.26
C ALA A 48 22.72 -3.24 -11.02
N TRP A 49 22.12 -2.27 -11.72
CA TRP A 49 22.84 -1.23 -12.44
C TRP A 49 23.20 0.00 -11.58
N PHE A 50 22.77 0.05 -10.32
CA PHE A 50 23.10 1.14 -9.41
C PHE A 50 24.57 1.06 -8.99
N SER A 51 25.36 2.05 -9.40
CA SER A 51 26.76 2.20 -8.97
C SER A 51 26.85 3.27 -7.87
N PRO A 52 27.04 2.88 -6.60
CA PRO A 52 27.17 3.84 -5.50
C PRO A 52 28.46 4.67 -5.65
N ALA A 53 28.40 5.97 -5.33
CA ALA A 53 29.61 6.80 -5.30
C ALA A 53 30.43 6.59 -4.02
N ASN A 54 29.80 6.05 -2.96
CA ASN A 54 30.45 5.71 -1.69
C ASN A 54 29.60 4.71 -0.88
N LYS A 55 30.21 4.09 0.15
CA LYS A 55 29.55 3.12 1.05
C LYS A 55 28.30 3.65 1.77
N ARG A 56 28.12 4.98 1.90
CA ARG A 56 26.90 5.52 2.52
C ARG A 56 25.68 5.40 1.60
N GLN A 57 25.90 5.36 0.28
CA GLN A 57 24.82 5.20 -0.71
C GLN A 57 24.42 3.75 -0.94
N GLU A 58 25.21 2.78 -0.47
CA GLU A 58 24.83 1.36 -0.45
C GLU A 58 23.73 1.06 0.59
N VAL A 59 23.60 1.91 1.62
CA VAL A 59 22.60 1.75 2.68
C VAL A 59 21.31 2.47 2.30
N THR A 60 20.31 1.72 1.86
CA THR A 60 18.95 2.29 1.66
C THR A 60 18.30 2.51 3.03
N THR A 61 18.05 3.78 3.37
CA THR A 61 17.22 4.15 4.54
C THR A 61 15.84 4.67 4.13
N ALA A 62 15.65 4.87 2.82
CA ALA A 62 14.39 5.29 2.24
C ALA A 62 13.38 4.14 2.33
N SER A 63 12.24 4.44 2.95
CA SER A 63 11.12 3.52 3.09
C SER A 63 9.83 4.32 2.99
N PHE A 64 8.78 3.71 2.47
CA PHE A 64 7.47 4.35 2.41
C PHE A 64 6.44 3.54 3.19
N GLY A 65 5.41 4.24 3.69
CA GLY A 65 4.20 3.56 4.11
C GLY A 65 3.55 2.91 2.89
N ILE A 66 2.90 1.78 3.12
CA ILE A 66 2.10 1.10 2.11
C ILE A 66 0.73 0.80 2.70
N ALA A 67 -0.31 0.89 1.86
CA ALA A 67 -1.65 0.49 2.23
C ALA A 67 -2.29 -0.35 1.13
N VAL A 68 -3.15 -1.27 1.54
CA VAL A 68 -4.15 -1.89 0.67
C VAL A 68 -5.42 -1.07 0.77
N MET A 69 -5.94 -0.59 -0.36
CA MET A 69 -7.22 0.10 -0.45
C MET A 69 -8.24 -0.80 -1.10
N ILE A 70 -9.41 -0.93 -0.48
CA ILE A 70 -10.56 -1.67 -1.02
C ILE A 70 -11.66 -0.67 -1.35
N PHE A 71 -12.20 -0.79 -2.55
CA PHE A 71 -13.39 -0.10 -3.02
C PHE A 71 -14.47 -1.15 -3.25
N ASP A 72 -15.36 -1.30 -2.29
CA ASP A 72 -16.48 -2.23 -2.28
C ASP A 72 -17.61 -1.65 -1.41
N LYS A 73 -18.71 -1.22 -2.05
CA LYS A 73 -19.89 -0.68 -1.34
C LYS A 73 -20.54 -1.64 -0.35
N THR A 74 -20.23 -2.93 -0.46
CA THR A 74 -20.77 -3.96 0.42
C THR A 74 -19.82 -4.33 1.56
N TRP A 75 -18.70 -3.61 1.71
CA TRP A 75 -17.79 -3.79 2.83
C TRP A 75 -18.49 -3.52 4.17
N THR A 76 -18.45 -4.50 5.07
CA THR A 76 -19.07 -4.42 6.41
C THR A 76 -18.05 -4.39 7.54
N GLY A 77 -16.76 -4.50 7.22
CA GLY A 77 -15.68 -4.46 8.19
C GLY A 77 -15.32 -3.04 8.64
N SER A 78 -14.33 -2.94 9.52
CA SER A 78 -13.79 -1.64 9.94
C SER A 78 -13.25 -0.86 8.73
N PRO A 79 -13.39 0.48 8.67
CA PRO A 79 -12.82 1.28 7.58
C PRO A 79 -11.29 1.28 7.54
N ILE A 80 -10.65 1.05 8.69
CA ILE A 80 -9.19 1.03 8.82
C ILE A 80 -8.77 -0.27 9.52
N SER A 81 -7.71 -0.90 9.03
CA SER A 81 -7.01 -1.98 9.71
C SER A 81 -5.49 -1.86 9.52
N TYR A 82 -4.76 -2.79 10.15
CA TYR A 82 -3.32 -2.92 9.98
C TYR A 82 -2.97 -4.37 9.66
N LEU A 83 -2.06 -4.55 8.70
CA LEU A 83 -1.48 -5.84 8.32
C LEU A 83 0.02 -5.82 8.65
N SER A 84 0.60 -6.96 8.99
CA SER A 84 2.07 -7.06 9.06
C SER A 84 2.62 -7.48 7.71
N ARG A 85 3.70 -6.83 7.25
CA ARG A 85 4.46 -7.22 6.05
C ARG A 85 4.85 -8.69 6.11
N ASP A 86 5.30 -9.17 7.26
CA ASP A 86 5.82 -10.53 7.39
C ASP A 86 4.71 -11.57 7.20
N VAL A 87 3.47 -11.25 7.61
CA VAL A 87 2.30 -12.11 7.35
C VAL A 87 2.00 -12.20 5.85
N LEU A 88 2.22 -11.13 5.09
CA LEU A 88 2.01 -11.12 3.64
C LEU A 88 3.10 -11.92 2.90
N LEU A 89 4.33 -11.91 3.40
CA LEU A 89 5.45 -12.62 2.78
C LEU A 89 5.54 -14.09 3.18
N ASN A 90 5.10 -14.43 4.39
CA ASN A 90 5.16 -15.79 4.93
C ASN A 90 3.90 -16.61 4.66
N ARG A 91 2.98 -16.13 3.80
CA ARG A 91 1.87 -16.96 3.35
C ARG A 91 2.41 -18.02 2.41
N GLU A 92 2.60 -19.22 2.94
CA GLU A 92 2.66 -20.42 2.11
C GLU A 92 1.30 -20.59 1.42
N TRP A 93 1.30 -20.44 0.10
CA TRP A 93 0.13 -20.72 -0.72
C TRP A 93 0.02 -22.24 -0.85
N ASN A 94 -0.67 -22.86 0.11
CA ASN A 94 -1.14 -24.25 -0.03
C ASN A 94 -2.32 -24.31 -1.00
#